data_AF-A0A8K0DB70-F1
#
_entry.id   AF-A0A8K0DB70-F1
#
_cell.length_a   1.000
_cell.length_b   1.000
_cell.length_c   1.000
_cell.angle_alpha   90.00
_cell.angle_beta   90.00
_cell.angle_gamma   90.00
#
_symmetry.space_group_name_H-M   'P 1'
#
loop_
_entity.id
_entity.type
_entity.pdbx_description
1 polymer ?
#
loop_
_entity_poly.entity_id
_entity_poly.type
_entity_poly.pdbx_seq_one_letter_code
_entity_poly.pdbx_strand_id
1 'polypeptide(L)'
;MKGTSERKFPKGHVGNTIKIRVSKFDRGKSDSKNILEGILEVDDENDLYEIGIKEGRLAQKYYRNQFNICQENFLLDDQVPDVTVSSVNVPGSCQL
;
A
#
# COMPACT_ATOMS: atom_id res chain seq x y z
N MET A 1 -25.14 -13.35 -11.50
CA MET A 1 -24.75 -12.14 -10.74
C MET A 1 -23.23 -12.06 -10.68
N LYS A 2 -22.62 -11.34 -11.61
CA LYS A 2 -21.19 -10.97 -11.55
C LYS A 2 -21.17 -9.45 -11.35
N GLY A 3 -20.62 -8.93 -10.26
CA GLY A 3 -20.53 -7.47 -10.09
C GLY A 3 -20.40 -6.92 -8.67
N THR A 4 -20.17 -7.74 -7.65
CA THR A 4 -19.99 -7.23 -6.27
C THR A 4 -18.54 -7.02 -5.89
N SER A 5 -17.60 -7.80 -6.44
CA SER A 5 -16.17 -7.71 -6.09
C SER A 5 -15.48 -6.47 -6.65
N GLU A 6 -15.76 -6.14 -7.92
CA GLU A 6 -15.18 -4.98 -8.61
C GLU A 6 -15.58 -3.64 -7.97
N ARG A 7 -16.77 -3.58 -7.37
CA ARG A 7 -17.23 -2.40 -6.63
C ARG A 7 -16.58 -2.26 -5.26
N LYS A 8 -16.18 -3.38 -4.63
CA LYS A 8 -15.60 -3.37 -3.28
C LYS A 8 -14.12 -3.05 -3.30
N PHE A 9 -13.41 -3.54 -4.31
CA PHE A 9 -12.00 -3.29 -4.49
C PHE A 9 -11.87 -2.73 -5.89
N PRO A 10 -11.67 -1.42 -6.11
CA PRO A 10 -11.41 -0.83 -7.43
C PRO A 10 -9.98 -1.14 -7.91
N LYS A 11 -9.72 -1.15 -9.23
CA LYS A 11 -8.36 -1.38 -9.76
C LYS A 11 -7.51 -0.15 -9.48
N GLY A 12 -6.27 -0.37 -9.03
CA GLY A 12 -5.32 0.71 -8.77
C GLY A 12 -4.47 1.01 -9.99
N HIS A 13 -4.03 2.26 -10.09
CA HIS A 13 -3.07 2.70 -11.10
C HIS A 13 -1.77 3.13 -10.43
N VAL A 14 -0.65 3.04 -11.17
CA VAL A 14 0.64 3.56 -10.74
C VAL A 14 0.50 5.03 -10.32
N GLY A 15 1.11 5.38 -9.19
CA GLY A 15 1.01 6.71 -8.57
C GLY A 15 -0.24 6.92 -7.70
N ASN A 16 -1.19 5.97 -7.65
CA ASN A 16 -2.26 6.07 -6.65
C ASN A 16 -1.74 5.80 -5.24
N THR A 17 -2.24 6.56 -4.28
CA THR A 17 -2.04 6.24 -2.87
C THR A 17 -3.07 5.23 -2.40
N ILE A 18 -2.60 4.24 -1.67
CA ILE A 18 -3.38 3.17 -1.07
C ILE A 18 -3.21 3.17 0.46
N LYS A 19 -4.17 2.53 1.14
CA LYS A 19 -4.16 2.27 2.57
C LYS A 19 -4.08 0.76 2.81
N ILE A 20 -2.99 0.29 3.40
CA ILE A 20 -2.83 -1.10 3.84
C ILE A 20 -3.15 -1.20 5.32
N ARG A 21 -4.00 -2.18 5.69
CA ARG A 21 -4.32 -2.45 7.09
C ARG A 21 -3.22 -3.26 7.73
N VAL A 22 -2.61 -2.72 8.78
CA VAL A 22 -1.63 -3.45 9.58
C VAL A 22 -2.37 -4.32 10.59
N SER A 23 -1.95 -5.58 10.70
CA SER A 23 -2.50 -6.49 11.71
C SER A 23 -2.17 -6.00 13.11
N LYS A 24 -3.00 -6.36 14.09
CA LYS A 24 -2.76 -5.98 15.49
C LYS A 24 -1.48 -6.58 16.07
N PHE A 25 -1.00 -7.69 15.51
CA PHE A 25 0.20 -8.38 16.00
C PHE A 25 1.47 -7.63 15.64
N ASP A 26 1.50 -7.00 14.48
CA ASP A 26 2.64 -6.23 13.97
C ASP A 26 2.60 -4.77 14.43
N ARG A 27 1.55 -4.38 15.16
CA ARG A 27 1.28 -3.00 15.54
C ARG A 27 1.43 -2.78 17.05
N GLY A 28 2.21 -1.77 17.43
CA GLY A 28 2.23 -1.23 18.78
C GLY A 28 0.86 -0.69 19.20
N LYS A 29 0.63 -0.59 20.52
CA LYS A 29 -0.62 -0.07 21.08
C LYS A 29 -1.00 1.30 20.49
N SER A 30 -0.01 2.13 20.12
CA SER A 30 -0.20 3.51 19.70
C SER A 30 -0.23 3.76 18.19
N ASP A 31 0.13 2.82 17.32
CA ASP A 31 0.42 3.20 15.92
C ASP A 31 -0.83 3.54 15.10
N SER A 32 -0.72 3.76 13.80
CA SER A 32 -1.89 3.89 12.92
C SER A 32 -2.36 2.52 12.41
N LYS A 33 -3.68 2.30 12.26
CA LYS A 33 -4.21 0.98 11.81
C LYS A 33 -3.95 0.77 10.31
N ASN A 34 -3.69 1.87 9.63
CA ASN A 34 -3.49 1.92 8.20
C ASN A 34 -2.18 2.66 7.93
N ILE A 35 -1.41 2.18 6.97
CA ILE A 35 -0.24 2.85 6.42
C ILE A 35 -0.63 3.40 5.04
N LEU A 36 -0.15 4.60 4.71
CA LEU A 36 -0.33 5.23 3.40
C LEU A 36 0.88 4.88 2.53
N GLU A 37 0.61 4.28 1.39
CA GLU A 37 1.65 3.76 0.48
C GLU A 37 1.25 4.08 -0.98
N GLY A 38 2.19 4.19 -1.90
CA GLY A 38 1.96 4.43 -3.32
C GLY A 38 2.07 3.15 -4.16
N ILE A 39 1.29 3.03 -5.21
CA ILE A 39 1.46 1.95 -6.20
C ILE A 39 2.60 2.33 -7.14
N LEU A 40 3.63 1.49 -7.23
CA LEU A 40 4.78 1.66 -8.13
C LEU A 40 4.58 0.90 -9.44
N GLU A 41 4.15 -0.36 -9.35
CA GLU A 41 3.90 -1.20 -10.51
C GLU A 41 2.63 -2.02 -10.33
N VAL A 42 2.00 -2.36 -11.45
CA VAL A 42 0.81 -3.20 -11.53
C VAL A 42 1.08 -4.35 -12.49
N ASP A 43 1.02 -5.57 -11.98
CA ASP A 43 1.00 -6.79 -12.77
C ASP A 43 -0.46 -7.19 -13.01
N ASP A 44 -0.98 -6.80 -14.17
CA ASP A 44 -2.36 -7.10 -14.58
C ASP A 44 -2.60 -8.59 -14.88
N GLU A 45 -1.54 -9.39 -15.13
CA GLU A 45 -1.68 -10.82 -15.40
C GLU A 45 -1.93 -11.61 -14.10
N ASN A 46 -1.26 -11.20 -13.01
CA ASN A 46 -1.34 -11.88 -11.72
C ASN A 46 -2.16 -11.12 -10.65
N ASP A 47 -2.73 -9.96 -10.98
CA ASP A 47 -3.40 -9.03 -10.04
C ASP A 47 -2.51 -8.66 -8.83
N LEU A 48 -1.20 -8.55 -9.07
CA LEU A 48 -0.19 -8.23 -8.06
C LEU A 48 0.26 -6.77 -8.20
N TYR A 49 0.42 -6.10 -7.06
CA TYR A 49 0.75 -4.69 -6.99
C TYR A 49 2.06 -4.53 -6.21
N GLU A 50 3.01 -3.82 -6.79
CA GLU A 50 4.22 -3.39 -6.10
C GLU A 50 3.99 -2.06 -5.43
N ILE A 51 4.34 -1.99 -4.15
CA ILE A 51 3.95 -0.89 -3.28
C ILE A 51 5.20 -0.18 -2.77
N GLY A 52 5.16 1.15 -2.78
CA GLY A 52 6.22 2.04 -2.37
C GLY A 52 5.81 2.94 -1.22
N ILE A 53 6.75 3.23 -0.34
CA ILE A 53 6.65 4.19 0.75
C ILE A 53 7.80 5.20 0.66
N LYS A 54 7.78 6.26 1.47
CA LYS A 54 8.84 7.27 1.43
C LYS A 54 10.22 6.70 1.76
N GLU A 55 10.24 5.61 2.50
CA GLU A 55 11.42 4.93 2.99
C GLU A 55 11.95 3.91 1.97
N GLY A 56 11.15 3.52 0.98
CA GLY A 56 11.54 2.60 -0.08
C GLY A 56 10.41 1.73 -0.64
N ARG A 57 10.75 0.67 -1.34
CA ARG A 57 9.82 -0.28 -1.96
C ARG A 57 9.56 -1.47 -1.06
N LEU A 58 8.30 -1.87 -0.90
CA LEU A 58 7.98 -3.07 -0.13
C LEU A 58 8.47 -4.32 -0.84
N ALA A 59 9.16 -5.19 -0.10
CA ALA A 59 9.68 -6.45 -0.62
C ALA A 59 8.57 -7.41 -1.10
N GLN A 60 7.36 -7.27 -0.56
CA GLN A 60 6.22 -8.13 -0.88
C GLN A 60 5.24 -7.41 -1.81
N LYS A 61 4.64 -8.18 -2.73
CA LYS A 61 3.56 -7.71 -3.60
C LYS A 61 2.21 -7.93 -2.94
N TYR A 62 1.25 -7.07 -3.26
CA TYR A 62 -0.08 -7.09 -2.67
C TYR A 62 -1.15 -7.40 -3.70
N TYR A 63 -2.24 -8.01 -3.25
CA TYR A 63 -3.44 -8.19 -4.05
C TYR A 63 -4.39 -7.01 -3.82
N ARG A 64 -5.24 -6.73 -4.82
CA ARG A 64 -6.25 -5.66 -4.79
C ARG A 64 -7.18 -5.68 -3.57
N ASN A 65 -7.39 -6.85 -2.95
CA ASN A 65 -8.22 -7.00 -1.75
C ASN A 65 -7.50 -6.72 -0.42
N GLN A 66 -6.18 -6.57 -0.43
CA GLN A 66 -5.35 -6.34 0.76
C GLN A 66 -5.23 -4.84 1.10
N PHE A 67 -5.58 -3.97 0.16
CA PHE A 67 -5.49 -2.53 0.32
C PHE A 67 -6.76 -1.82 -0.14
N ASN A 68 -6.86 -0.53 0.17
CA ASN A 68 -7.92 0.34 -0.32
C ASN A 68 -7.31 1.57 -0.98
N ILE A 69 -7.80 1.95 -2.15
CA ILE A 69 -7.34 3.13 -2.87
C ILE A 69 -7.85 4.40 -2.19
N CYS A 70 -6.97 5.39 -2.03
CA CYS A 70 -7.30 6.72 -1.57
C CYS A 70 -7.78 7.57 -2.74
N GLN A 71 -8.77 8.44 -2.52
CA GLN A 71 -9.16 9.42 -3.53
C GLN A 71 -8.09 10.50 -3.74
N GLU A 72 -7.29 10.78 -2.70
CA GLU A 72 -6.18 11.73 -2.75
C GLU A 72 -4.85 10.99 -2.85
N ASN A 73 -3.97 11.50 -3.70
CA ASN A 73 -2.61 11.00 -3.85
C ASN A 73 -1.69 11.77 -2.92
N PHE A 74 -1.16 11.10 -1.90
CA PHE A 74 -0.21 11.65 -0.93
C PHE A 74 1.24 11.31 -1.25
N LEU A 75 1.46 10.26 -2.05
CA LEU A 75 2.75 9.76 -2.48
C LEU A 75 2.87 9.87 -4.00
N LEU A 76 3.94 10.51 -4.45
CA LEU A 76 4.35 10.56 -5.85
C LEU A 76 5.45 9.51 -6.06
N ASP A 77 5.43 8.84 -7.22
CA ASP A 77 6.40 7.80 -7.60
C ASP A 77 7.86 8.25 -7.43
N ASP A 78 8.14 9.52 -7.77
CA ASP A 78 9.46 10.15 -7.66
C ASP A 78 10.01 10.25 -6.21
N GLN A 79 9.14 10.17 -5.20
CA GLN A 79 9.54 10.26 -3.79
C GLN A 79 9.93 8.91 -3.17
N VAL A 80 9.78 7.80 -3.90
CA VAL A 80 10.05 6.47 -3.38
C VAL A 80 11.47 6.05 -3.75
N PRO A 81 12.39 5.91 -2.78
CA PRO A 81 13.75 5.47 -3.07
C PRO A 81 13.78 3.99 -3.49
N ASP A 82 14.78 3.63 -4.31
CA ASP A 82 15.02 2.24 -4.78
C ASP A 82 15.69 1.38 -3.68
N VAL A 83 15.12 1.39 -2.48
CA VAL A 83 15.59 0.63 -1.32
C VAL A 83 14.49 -0.34 -0.92
N THR A 84 14.81 -1.62 -0.76
CA THR A 84 13.81 -2.61 -0.35
C THR A 84 13.56 -2.54 1.16
N VAL A 85 12.30 -2.33 1.55
CA VAL A 85 11.83 -2.28 2.94
C VAL A 85 10.92 -3.48 3.20
N SER A 86 11.10 -4.13 4.36
CA SER A 86 10.17 -5.15 4.83
C SER A 86 9.03 -4.48 5.60
N SER A 87 7.78 -4.90 5.37
CA SER A 87 6.58 -4.29 6.00
C SER A 87 6.54 -4.36 7.52
N VAL A 88 7.45 -5.11 8.16
CA VAL A 88 7.61 -5.18 9.62
C VAL A 88 8.47 -4.04 10.16
N ASN A 89 9.28 -3.41 9.30
CA ASN A 89 10.26 -2.42 9.67
C ASN A 89 10.02 -1.13 8.90
N VAL A 90 8.82 -0.55 9.07
CA VAL A 90 8.50 0.81 8.62
C VAL A 90 8.82 1.77 9.77
N PRO A 91 10.04 2.34 9.84
CA PRO A 91 10.41 3.28 10.89
C PRO A 91 9.73 4.63 10.60
N GLY A 92 8.44 4.74 10.89
CA GLY A 92 7.71 5.97 10.58
C GLY A 92 6.27 6.08 11.06
N SER A 93 5.67 5.03 11.63
CA SER A 93 4.36 5.19 12.26
C SER A 93 4.52 5.85 13.63
N CYS A 94 4.26 7.17 13.65
CA CYS A 94 4.16 8.07 14.80
C CYS A 94 5.44 8.79 15.24
N GLN A 95 5.58 10.05 14.83
CA GLN A 95 5.74 11.18 15.76
C GLN A 95 5.15 12.45 15.12
N LEU A 96 3.88 12.74 15.43
CA LEU A 96 3.29 14.07 15.66
C LEU A 96 1.89 13.89 16.26
#